data_AF-K2DA75-F1
#
_entry.id   AF-K2DA75-F1
#
_cell.length_a   1.000
_cell.length_b   1.000
_cell.length_c   1.000
_cell.angle_alpha   90.00
_cell.angle_beta   90.00
_cell.angle_gamma   90.00
#
_symmetry.space_group_name_H-M   'P 1'
#
loop_
_entity.id
_entity.type
_entity.pdbx_description
1 polymer ?
#
loop_
_entity_poly.entity_id
_entity_poly.type
_entity_poly.pdbx_seq_one_letter_code
_entity_poly.pdbx_strand_id
1 'polypeptide(L)'
;MKNLFASTVLGWEALLLGKRLGCTSFDMWGASVDLNDASDEYYGFSIFKSKFGARHVVYIDSYDMVINENLYKFFNLANSFRWKLLNLIR
;
A
#
# COMPACT_ATOMS: atom_id res chain seq x y z
N MET A 1 4.80 -16.28 -21.43
CA MET A 1 5.28 -14.90 -21.12
C MET A 1 5.72 -14.69 -19.66
N LYS A 2 5.22 -15.43 -18.65
CA LYS A 2 5.66 -15.27 -17.24
C LYS A 2 7.15 -15.55 -16.96
N ASN A 3 7.83 -16.30 -17.82
CA ASN A 3 9.23 -16.71 -17.62
C ASN A 3 10.27 -15.60 -17.88
N LEU A 4 9.83 -14.43 -18.35
CA LEU A 4 10.71 -13.29 -18.62
C LEU A 4 10.85 -12.32 -17.43
N PHE A 5 10.05 -12.50 -16.37
CA PHE A 5 10.09 -11.66 -15.17
C PHE A 5 10.04 -10.15 -15.47
N ALA A 6 9.20 -9.72 -16.43
CA ALA A 6 9.17 -8.35 -16.94
C ALA A 6 9.01 -7.28 -15.84
N SER A 7 8.18 -7.54 -14.82
CA SER A 7 8.02 -6.63 -13.68
C SER A 7 9.31 -6.46 -12.86
N THR A 8 10.10 -7.53 -12.72
CA THR A 8 11.39 -7.48 -12.02
C THR A 8 12.39 -6.64 -12.80
N VAL A 9 12.47 -6.86 -14.12
CA VAL A 9 13.35 -6.08 -15.01
C VAL A 9 12.97 -4.60 -14.98
N LEU A 10 11.68 -4.29 -15.09
CA LEU A 10 11.19 -2.91 -15.03
C LEU A 10 11.56 -2.24 -13.70
N GLY A 11 11.33 -2.92 -12.57
CA GLY A 11 11.70 -2.39 -11.25
C GLY A 11 13.21 -2.15 -11.10
N TRP A 12 14.03 -3.07 -11.62
CA TRP A 12 15.49 -2.94 -11.60
C TRP A 12 15.98 -1.76 -12.44
N GLU A 13 15.50 -1.63 -13.67
CA GLU A 13 15.88 -0.51 -14.55
C GLU A 13 15.42 0.84 -13.99
N ALA A 14 14.25 0.90 -13.33
CA ALA A 14 13.78 2.10 -12.65
C ALA A 14 14.71 2.50 -11.49
N LEU A 15 15.17 1.53 -10.69
CA LEU A 15 16.16 1.78 -9.62
C LEU A 15 17.50 2.28 -10.18
N LEU A 16 18.00 1.66 -11.25
CA LEU A 16 19.23 2.10 -11.92
C LEU A 16 19.10 3.50 -12.51
N LEU A 17 17.96 3.82 -13.11
CA LEU A 17 17.66 5.17 -13.59
C LEU A 17 17.69 6.19 -12.45
N GLY A 18 17.02 5.91 -11.34
CA GLY A 18 17.05 6.77 -10.16
C GLY A 18 18.47 7.03 -9.66
N LYS A 19 19.31 5.99 -9.59
CA LYS A 19 20.74 6.14 -9.25
C LYS A 19 21.49 7.04 -10.22
N ARG A 20 21.29 6.88 -11.54
CA ARG A 20 21.92 7.73 -12.57
C ARG A 20 21.50 9.20 -12.45
N LEU A 21 20.27 9.46 -12.01
CA LEU A 21 19.73 10.80 -11.78
C LEU A 21 20.13 11.40 -10.43
N GLY A 22 20.91 10.68 -9.61
CA GLY A 22 21.34 11.15 -8.29
C GLY A 22 20.27 11.04 -7.20
N CYS A 23 19.20 10.28 -7.42
CA CYS A 23 18.19 10.03 -6.39
C CYS A 23 18.76 9.17 -5.25
N THR A 24 18.41 9.52 -4.01
CA THR A 24 18.87 8.82 -2.80
C THR A 24 17.85 7.83 -2.23
N SER A 25 16.61 7.88 -2.70
CA SER A 25 15.51 7.03 -2.25
C SER A 25 14.61 6.62 -3.42
N PHE A 26 14.08 5.40 -3.35
CA PHE A 26 13.08 4.88 -4.28
C PHE A 26 11.89 4.38 -3.47
N ASP A 27 10.81 5.16 -3.47
CA ASP A 27 9.59 4.82 -2.72
C ASP A 27 8.71 3.88 -3.54
N MET A 28 8.52 2.66 -3.02
CA MET A 28 7.70 1.62 -3.65
C MET A 28 6.24 1.65 -3.18
N TRP A 29 5.83 2.68 -2.42
CA TRP A 29 4.46 2.87 -1.91
C TRP A 29 4.00 1.74 -0.97
N GLY A 30 2.68 1.61 -0.77
CA GLY A 30 2.06 0.74 0.22
C GLY A 30 2.51 -0.72 0.19
N ALA A 31 2.57 -1.32 1.37
CA ALA A 31 2.89 -2.73 1.59
C ALA A 31 1.86 -3.29 2.58
N SER A 32 1.91 -4.61 2.78
CA SER A 32 1.26 -5.27 3.91
C SER A 32 1.67 -4.60 5.21
N VAL A 33 0.72 -4.49 6.13
CA VAL A 33 0.98 -3.94 7.48
C VAL A 33 1.97 -4.85 8.22
N ASP A 34 1.78 -6.16 8.14
CA ASP A 34 2.70 -7.16 8.65
C ASP A 34 3.29 -7.98 7.49
N LEU A 35 4.62 -7.99 7.37
CA LEU A 35 5.33 -8.77 6.36
C LEU A 35 5.29 -10.28 6.62
N ASN A 36 4.83 -10.73 7.79
CA ASN A 36 4.69 -12.14 8.13
C ASN A 36 3.26 -12.66 7.94
N ASP A 37 2.28 -11.78 7.73
CA ASP A 37 0.91 -12.18 7.47
C ASP A 37 0.73 -12.57 6.00
N ALA A 38 0.79 -13.89 5.75
CA ALA A 38 0.59 -14.44 4.41
C ALA A 38 -0.87 -14.38 3.92
N SER A 39 -1.83 -14.02 4.79
CA SER A 39 -3.23 -13.86 4.43
C SER A 39 -3.57 -12.45 3.92
N ASP A 40 -2.68 -11.47 4.14
CA ASP A 40 -2.83 -10.11 3.63
C ASP A 40 -2.79 -10.08 2.09
N GLU A 41 -3.73 -9.36 1.47
CA GLU A 41 -3.83 -9.24 0.01
C GLU A 41 -2.59 -8.62 -0.65
N TYR A 42 -1.81 -7.83 0.10
CA TYR A 42 -0.57 -7.20 -0.32
C TYR A 42 0.68 -8.00 0.05
N TYR A 43 0.57 -9.18 0.66
CA TYR A 43 1.72 -9.99 1.05
C TYR A 43 2.68 -10.24 -0.12
N GLY A 44 2.14 -10.71 -1.26
CA GLY A 44 2.95 -11.00 -2.46
C GLY A 44 3.67 -9.77 -3.01
N PHE A 45 3.00 -8.61 -3.03
CA PHE A 45 3.62 -7.34 -3.43
C PHE A 45 4.73 -6.92 -2.47
N SER A 46 4.53 -7.13 -1.18
CA SER A 46 5.48 -6.75 -0.14
C SER A 46 6.75 -7.60 -0.20
N ILE A 47 6.59 -8.92 -0.41
CA ILE A 47 7.71 -9.82 -0.65
C ILE A 47 8.44 -9.47 -1.94
N PHE A 48 7.72 -9.15 -3.02
CA PHE A 48 8.35 -8.71 -4.28
C PHE A 48 9.23 -7.45 -4.06
N LYS A 49 8.71 -6.44 -3.36
CA LYS A 49 9.43 -5.20 -3.06
C LYS A 49 10.67 -5.44 -2.20
N SER A 50 10.56 -6.30 -1.17
CA SER A 50 11.70 -6.60 -0.27
C SER A 50 12.88 -7.25 -0.99
N LYS A 51 12.65 -7.97 -2.10
CA LYS A 51 13.74 -8.54 -2.92
C LYS A 51 14.63 -7.50 -3.61
N PHE A 52 14.19 -6.25 -3.73
CA PHE A 52 15.04 -5.15 -4.23
C PHE A 52 15.90 -4.51 -3.14
N GLY A 53 15.89 -5.05 -1.91
CA GLY A 53 16.56 -4.44 -0.76
C GLY A 53 15.77 -3.30 -0.13
N ALA A 54 14.45 -3.25 -0.35
CA ALA A 54 13.58 -2.24 0.24
C ALA A 54 13.52 -2.38 1.78
N ARG A 55 13.47 -1.23 2.47
CA ARG A 55 13.20 -1.15 3.90
C ARG A 55 11.71 -0.99 4.12
N HIS A 56 11.11 -1.83 4.97
CA HIS A 56 9.72 -1.65 5.41
C HIS A 56 9.64 -0.46 6.36
N VAL A 57 8.76 0.47 6.06
CA VAL A 57 8.59 1.71 6.82
C VAL A 57 7.11 1.84 7.16
N VAL A 58 6.83 1.89 8.46
CA VAL A 58 5.50 2.18 8.98
C VAL A 58 5.46 3.67 9.32
N TYR A 59 4.57 4.40 8.65
CA TYR A 59 4.31 5.80 8.96
C TYR A 59 3.30 5.90 10.11
N ILE A 60 3.14 7.11 10.66
CA ILE A 60 2.04 7.39 11.57
C ILE A 60 0.70 7.15 10.88
N ASP A 61 -0.32 6.84 11.67
CA ASP A 61 -1.68 6.70 11.16
C ASP A 61 -2.20 8.03 10.59
N SER A 62 -3.25 7.91 9.78
CA SER A 62 -4.03 9.07 9.34
C SER A 62 -4.93 9.54 10.48
N TYR A 63 -4.89 10.83 10.80
CA TYR A 63 -5.73 11.45 11.81
C TYR A 63 -6.67 12.48 11.17
N ASP A 64 -7.94 12.40 11.51
CA ASP A 64 -8.94 13.37 11.08
C ASP A 64 -9.04 14.54 12.06
N MET A 65 -8.90 15.77 11.56
CA MET A 65 -9.25 16.97 12.32
C MET A 65 -10.76 17.19 12.25
N VAL A 66 -11.49 16.75 13.29
CA VAL A 66 -12.95 16.82 13.32
C VAL A 66 -13.42 18.24 13.68
N ILE A 67 -13.93 18.98 12.69
CA ILE A 67 -14.45 20.35 12.87
C ILE A 67 -15.89 20.37 13.40
N ASN A 68 -16.72 19.39 13.00
CA ASN A 68 -18.10 19.24 13.46
C ASN A 68 -18.38 17.79 13.87
N GLU A 69 -18.46 17.56 15.17
CA GLU A 69 -18.59 16.23 15.75
C GLU A 69 -19.90 15.53 15.36
N ASN A 70 -21.00 16.27 15.29
CA ASN A 70 -22.32 15.70 14.95
C ASN A 70 -22.37 15.22 13.50
N LEU A 71 -21.87 16.04 12.57
CA LEU A 71 -21.80 15.67 11.15
C LEU A 71 -20.85 14.48 10.94
N TYR A 72 -19.70 14.48 11.62
CA TYR A 72 -18.72 13.39 11.53
C TYR A 72 -19.30 12.06 12.03
N LYS A 73 -20.02 12.07 13.16
CA LYS A 73 -20.72 10.88 13.68
C LYS A 73 -21.77 10.36 12.70
N PHE A 74 -22.60 11.25 12.14
CA PHE A 74 -23.63 10.85 11.18
C PHE A 74 -23.02 10.28 9.89
N PHE A 75 -21.96 10.91 9.37
CA PHE A 75 -21.23 10.41 8.21
C PHE A 75 -20.66 9.02 8.45
N ASN A 76 -19.96 8.80 9.58
CA ASN A 76 -19.39 7.51 9.91
C ASN A 76 -20.45 6.42 10.12
N LEU A 77 -21.60 6.77 10.70
CA LEU A 77 -22.73 5.86 10.81
C LEU A 77 -23.26 5.46 9.42
N ALA A 78 -23.53 6.43 8.55
CA ALA A 78 -24.00 6.19 7.19
C ALA A 78 -22.99 5.36 6.37
N ASN A 79 -21.69 5.65 6.49
CA ASN A 79 -20.63 4.91 5.81
C ASN A 79 -20.52 3.47 6.33
N SER A 80 -20.67 3.25 7.64
CA SER A 80 -20.72 1.91 8.25
C SER A 80 -21.90 1.09 7.69
N PHE A 81 -23.10 1.69 7.60
CA PHE A 81 -24.25 1.05 6.95
C PHE A 81 -24.01 0.75 5.48
N ARG A 82 -23.41 1.69 4.73
CA ARG A 82 -23.06 1.48 3.31
C ARG A 82 -22.16 0.26 3.11
N TRP A 83 -21.12 0.10 3.92
CA TRP A 83 -20.22 -1.05 3.80
C TRP A 83 -20.90 -2.37 4.13
N LYS A 84 -21.77 -2.40 5.16
CA LYS A 84 -22.57 -3.60 5.45
C LYS A 84 -23.45 -3.99 4.27
N LEU A 85 -24.09 -3.02 3.63
CA LEU A 85 -24.91 -3.26 2.44
C LEU A 85 -24.07 -3.77 1.26
N LEU A 86 -22.93 -3.15 0.97
CA LEU A 86 -22.06 -3.57 -0.13
C LEU A 86 -21.50 -4.98 0.07
N ASN A 87 -21.13 -5.34 1.29
CA ASN A 87 -20.64 -6.68 1.62
C ASN A 87 -21.72 -7.76 1.51
N LEU A 88 -23.01 -7.41 1.53
CA LEU A 88 -24.12 -8.34 1.29
C LEU A 88 -24.40 -8.54 -0.21
N ILE A 89 -24.02 -7.56 -1.04
CA ILE A 89 -24.25 -7.58 -2.50
C ILE A 89 -23.06 -8.22 -3.23
N ARG A 90 -21.87 -8.20 -2.60
CA ARG A 90 -20.64 -8.84 -3.08
C ARG A 90 -20.64 -10.33 -2.76
#